data_AF-A0A7X5JA33-F1
#
_entry.id   AF-A0A7X5JA33-F1
#
_cell.length_a   1.000
_cell.length_b   1.000
_cell.length_c   1.000
_cell.angle_alpha   90.00
_cell.angle_beta   90.00
_cell.angle_gamma   90.00
#
_symmetry.space_group_name_H-M   'P 1'
#
loop_
_entity.id
_entity.type
_entity.pdbx_description
1 polymer ?
#
loop_
_entity_poly.entity_id
_entity_poly.type
_entity_poly.pdbx_seq_one_letter_code
_entity_poly.pdbx_strand_id
1 'polypeptide(L)'
;MSKENVAVTAVPQIVVSGVLSLDLGVSHAHAQLTASEFYVLQRMRQFKLRTAITRPLAPLSADEREARVEDQLALWESGCSKAIDEGLYADLERRAKQILRG
;
A
#
# COMPACT_ATOMS: atom_id res chain seq x y z
N MET A 1 49.12 -3.41 -9.68
CA MET A 1 48.01 -2.53 -10.12
C MET A 1 46.74 -3.37 -10.15
N SER A 2 45.94 -3.23 -9.09
CA SER A 2 44.74 -4.03 -8.85
C SER A 2 43.61 -3.62 -9.79
N LYS A 3 42.97 -4.59 -10.43
CA LYS A 3 41.75 -4.37 -11.23
C LYS A 3 40.55 -4.65 -10.32
N GLU A 4 39.81 -3.61 -9.98
CA GLU A 4 38.57 -3.71 -9.21
C GLU A 4 37.48 -4.35 -10.08
N ASN A 5 36.96 -5.49 -9.63
CA ASN A 5 35.77 -6.12 -10.19
C ASN A 5 34.53 -5.39 -9.65
N VAL A 6 33.89 -4.58 -10.49
CA VAL A 6 32.57 -4.02 -10.18
C VAL A 6 31.53 -5.13 -10.40
N ALA A 7 31.09 -5.71 -9.29
CA ALA A 7 29.93 -6.59 -9.27
C ALA A 7 28.69 -5.77 -9.61
N VAL A 8 28.19 -5.92 -10.84
CA VAL A 8 26.89 -5.38 -11.25
C VAL A 8 25.82 -6.24 -10.58
N THR A 9 25.32 -5.78 -9.44
CA THR A 9 24.17 -6.37 -8.78
C THR A 9 22.94 -6.08 -9.63
N ALA A 10 22.56 -7.04 -10.48
CA ALA A 10 21.35 -6.97 -11.27
C ALA A 10 20.13 -7.05 -10.33
N VAL A 11 19.52 -5.90 -10.04
CA VAL A 11 18.20 -5.84 -9.40
C VAL A 11 17.19 -6.39 -10.41
N PRO A 12 16.42 -7.44 -10.08
CA PRO A 12 15.41 -7.96 -11.00
C PRO A 12 14.30 -6.90 -11.15
N GLN A 13 14.23 -6.28 -12.33
CA GLN A 13 13.13 -5.40 -12.68
C GLN A 13 11.92 -6.27 -13.02
N ILE A 14 10.97 -6.35 -12.08
CA ILE A 14 9.66 -6.93 -12.32
C ILE A 14 8.91 -5.97 -13.24
N VAL A 15 8.84 -6.32 -14.52
CA VAL A 15 8.07 -5.58 -15.53
C VAL A 15 6.60 -5.95 -15.36
N VAL A 16 5.84 -5.08 -14.66
CA VAL A 16 4.38 -5.11 -14.71
C VAL A 16 3.96 -4.39 -15.98
N SER A 17 3.20 -5.09 -16.82
CA SER A 17 2.76 -4.67 -18.14
C SER A 17 2.07 -3.29 -18.13
N GLY A 18 2.75 -2.30 -18.72
CA GLY A 18 2.15 -1.28 -19.56
C GLY A 18 1.65 0.00 -18.90
N VAL A 19 2.56 0.90 -18.47
CA VAL A 19 2.41 2.35 -18.65
C VAL A 19 3.79 2.96 -18.86
N LEU A 20 3.95 3.71 -19.96
CA LEU A 20 5.18 4.42 -20.33
C LEU A 20 5.57 5.44 -19.24
N SER A 21 6.73 5.25 -18.63
CA SER A 21 7.42 6.31 -17.89
C SER A 21 7.89 7.36 -18.91
N LEU A 22 7.14 8.45 -19.08
CA LEU A 22 7.61 9.62 -19.79
C LEU A 22 8.13 10.66 -18.80
N ASP A 23 9.39 11.01 -19.03
CA ASP A 23 10.27 11.88 -18.27
C ASP A 23 9.83 13.35 -18.35
N LEU A 24 9.15 13.87 -17.33
CA LEU A 24 8.90 15.31 -17.09
C LEU A 24 8.72 15.57 -15.59
N GLY A 25 9.76 16.07 -14.90
CA GLY A 25 9.64 16.85 -13.65
C GLY A 25 8.69 16.27 -12.58
N VAL A 26 8.85 14.98 -12.29
CA VAL A 26 7.84 14.17 -11.57
C VAL A 26 7.76 14.56 -10.09
N SER A 27 6.88 15.51 -9.78
CA SER A 27 6.18 15.56 -8.50
C SER A 27 4.97 14.60 -8.52
N HIS A 28 5.14 13.34 -8.95
CA HIS A 28 4.21 12.25 -8.59
C HIS A 28 4.62 11.74 -7.20
N ALA A 29 4.50 12.58 -6.19
CA ALA A 29 4.69 12.15 -4.83
C ALA A 29 3.55 11.20 -4.43
N HIS A 30 3.82 9.90 -4.50
CA HIS A 30 3.24 8.83 -3.68
C HIS A 30 1.74 8.52 -3.83
N ALA A 31 1.30 8.11 -5.02
CA ALA A 31 0.01 7.47 -5.23
C ALA A 31 0.17 6.02 -5.72
N GLN A 32 0.92 5.20 -4.98
CA GLN A 32 0.82 3.75 -5.10
C GLN A 32 0.68 3.16 -3.70
N LEU A 33 -0.25 2.22 -3.55
CA LEU A 33 -0.32 1.42 -2.32
C LEU A 33 0.90 0.50 -2.31
N THR A 34 1.48 0.28 -1.13
CA THR A 34 2.51 -0.77 -0.97
C THR A 34 1.87 -2.15 -1.14
N ALA A 35 2.69 -3.19 -1.28
CA ALA A 35 2.20 -4.56 -1.40
C ALA A 35 1.42 -5.02 -0.15
N SER A 36 1.89 -4.62 1.05
CA SER A 36 1.23 -4.92 2.32
C SER A 36 -0.10 -4.16 2.46
N GLU A 37 -0.10 -2.86 2.14
CA GLU A 37 -1.32 -2.03 2.11
C GLU A 37 -2.38 -2.62 1.15
N PHE A 38 -1.96 -3.04 -0.05
CA PHE A 38 -2.85 -3.65 -1.03
C PHE A 38 -3.43 -4.99 -0.54
N TYR A 39 -2.59 -5.84 0.05
CA TYR A 39 -3.03 -7.10 0.63
C TYR A 39 -4.06 -6.89 1.75
N VAL A 40 -3.77 -5.98 2.69
CA VAL A 40 -4.68 -5.63 3.79
C VAL A 40 -6.00 -5.10 3.26
N LEU A 41 -5.97 -4.15 2.31
CA LEU A 41 -7.17 -3.60 1.70
C LEU A 41 -8.02 -4.68 1.01
N GLN A 42 -7.40 -5.53 0.21
CA GLN A 42 -8.12 -6.57 -0.53
C GLN A 42 -8.76 -7.59 0.41
N ARG A 43 -8.05 -7.96 1.49
CA ARG A 43 -8.58 -8.84 2.52
C ARG A 43 -9.74 -8.18 3.28
N MET A 44 -9.61 -6.92 3.68
CA MET A 44 -10.69 -6.15 4.33
C MET A 44 -11.95 -6.05 3.47
N ARG A 45 -11.82 -5.90 2.13
CA ARG A 45 -12.95 -5.87 1.20
C ARG A 45 -13.78 -7.14 1.21
N GLN A 46 -13.19 -8.30 1.53
CA GLN A 46 -13.92 -9.57 1.63
C GLN A 46 -14.95 -9.56 2.77
N PHE A 47 -14.75 -8.73 3.80
CA PHE A 47 -15.65 -8.61 4.94
C PHE A 47 -16.90 -7.73 4.67
N LYS A 48 -17.08 -7.24 3.43
CA LYS A 48 -18.25 -6.44 3.00
C LYS A 48 -18.58 -5.25 3.93
N LEU A 49 -17.56 -4.61 4.49
CA LEU A 49 -17.65 -3.46 5.42
C LEU A 49 -18.17 -2.16 4.77
N ARG A 50 -18.68 -2.22 3.54
CA ARG A 50 -19.14 -1.06 2.77
C ARG A 50 -20.25 -0.26 3.47
N THR A 51 -20.95 -0.86 4.44
CA THR A 51 -22.00 -0.23 5.23
C THR A 51 -21.55 0.29 6.60
N ALA A 52 -20.32 0.02 7.05
CA ALA A 52 -19.87 0.34 8.41
C ALA A 52 -19.18 1.70 8.54
N ILE A 53 -18.49 2.18 7.50
CA ILE A 53 -17.84 3.51 7.53
C ILE A 53 -18.90 4.59 7.30
N THR A 54 -19.57 4.95 8.39
CA THR A 54 -20.59 6.02 8.41
C THR A 54 -20.00 7.40 8.67
N ARG A 55 -18.72 7.47 9.10
CA ARG A 55 -18.07 8.73 9.48
C ARG A 55 -16.88 9.05 8.57
N PRO A 56 -16.74 10.31 8.13
CA PRO A 56 -15.52 10.75 7.47
C PRO A 56 -14.37 10.67 8.49
N LEU A 57 -13.46 9.73 8.28
CA LEU A 57 -12.23 9.60 9.06
C LEU A 57 -11.11 10.40 8.40
N ALA A 58 -10.33 11.10 9.22
CA ALA A 58 -9.19 11.88 8.76
C ALA A 58 -8.17 10.98 8.04
N PRO A 59 -7.42 11.51 7.06
CA PRO A 59 -6.25 10.85 6.51
C PRO A 59 -5.24 10.46 7.57
N LEU A 60 -4.72 9.23 7.49
CA LEU A 60 -3.59 8.80 8.31
C LEU A 60 -2.30 9.38 7.72
N SER A 61 -1.39 9.78 8.60
CA SER A 61 0.00 10.06 8.19
C SER A 61 0.66 8.78 7.64
N ALA A 62 1.82 8.92 7.02
CA ALA A 62 2.54 7.77 6.46
C ALA A 62 2.94 6.79 7.57
N ASP A 63 3.56 7.28 8.64
CA ASP A 63 4.06 6.49 9.75
C ASP A 63 2.91 5.79 10.50
N GLU A 64 1.80 6.50 10.75
CA GLU A 64 0.61 5.90 11.38
C GLU A 64 -0.01 4.80 10.50
N ARG A 65 -0.03 4.99 9.17
CA ARG A 65 -0.57 3.98 8.27
C ARG A 65 0.30 2.72 8.27
N GLU A 66 1.62 2.89 8.19
CA GLU A 66 2.57 1.77 8.22
C GLU A 66 2.43 0.96 9.51
N ALA A 67 2.48 1.63 10.67
CA ALA A 67 2.30 0.97 11.96
C ALA A 67 0.97 0.20 12.05
N ARG A 68 -0.14 0.81 11.60
CA ARG A 68 -1.45 0.16 11.64
C ARG A 68 -1.57 -1.00 10.66
N VAL A 69 -0.87 -0.98 9.52
CA VAL A 69 -0.80 -2.12 8.60
C VAL A 69 -0.09 -3.29 9.27
N GLU A 70 1.04 -3.03 9.93
CA GLU A 70 1.78 -4.06 10.67
C GLU A 70 0.95 -4.64 11.82
N ASP A 71 0.32 -3.79 12.62
CA ASP A 71 -0.57 -4.20 13.71
C ASP A 71 -1.72 -5.07 13.19
N GLN A 72 -2.33 -4.68 12.06
CA GLN A 72 -3.43 -5.41 11.46
C GLN A 72 -3.01 -6.81 10.97
N LEU A 73 -1.82 -6.93 10.39
CA LEU A 73 -1.24 -8.21 9.96
C LEU A 73 -0.94 -9.10 11.17
N ALA A 74 -0.25 -8.56 12.18
CA ALA A 74 0.05 -9.28 13.42
C ALA A 74 -1.23 -9.75 14.13
N LEU A 75 -2.27 -8.92 14.13
CA LEU A 75 -3.57 -9.27 14.68
C LEU A 75 -4.22 -10.44 13.92
N TRP A 76 -4.14 -10.47 12.60
CA TRP A 76 -4.64 -11.61 11.82
C TRP A 76 -3.83 -12.88 12.03
N GLU A 77 -2.51 -12.78 12.19
CA GLU A 77 -1.61 -13.90 12.45
C GLU A 77 -1.80 -14.51 13.84
N SER A 78 -2.13 -13.69 14.84
CA SER A 78 -2.44 -14.13 16.20
C SER A 78 -3.77 -14.90 16.36
N GLY A 79 -4.52 -15.07 15.27
CA GLY A 79 -5.79 -15.81 15.26
C GLY A 79 -7.03 -14.92 15.22
N CYS A 80 -6.87 -13.61 15.41
CA CYS A 80 -7.95 -12.62 15.29
C CYS A 80 -8.24 -12.27 13.81
N SER A 81 -8.40 -13.27 12.95
CA SER A 81 -8.50 -13.16 11.48
C SER A 81 -9.67 -12.32 10.95
N LYS A 82 -10.66 -12.02 11.80
CA LYS A 82 -11.85 -11.20 11.49
C LYS A 82 -11.77 -9.78 12.07
N ALA A 83 -10.74 -9.45 12.84
CA ALA A 83 -10.58 -8.12 13.39
C ALA A 83 -10.26 -7.13 12.26
N ILE A 84 -10.89 -5.97 12.29
CA ILE A 84 -10.73 -4.95 11.26
C ILE A 84 -10.51 -3.59 11.90
N ASP A 85 -9.46 -2.94 11.43
CA ASP A 85 -9.22 -1.54 11.62
C ASP A 85 -10.02 -0.71 10.59
N GLU A 86 -11.15 -0.15 11.01
CA GLU A 86 -12.01 0.67 10.16
C GLU A 86 -11.34 1.96 9.66
N GLY A 87 -10.46 2.55 10.47
CA GLY A 87 -9.74 3.78 10.13
C GLY A 87 -8.68 3.53 9.06
N LEU A 88 -7.92 2.44 9.21
CA LEU A 88 -6.99 1.99 8.19
C LEU A 88 -7.73 1.64 6.90
N TYR A 89 -8.84 0.91 6.97
CA TYR A 89 -9.64 0.57 5.79
C TYR A 89 -10.13 1.81 5.05
N ALA A 90 -10.66 2.80 5.76
CA ALA A 90 -11.12 4.06 5.18
C ALA A 90 -9.98 4.83 4.47
N ASP A 91 -8.78 4.84 5.07
CA ASP A 91 -7.61 5.48 4.49
C ASP A 91 -7.13 4.80 3.21
N LEU A 92 -6.99 3.48 3.25
CA LEU A 92 -6.56 2.69 2.09
C LEU A 92 -7.58 2.74 0.95
N GLU A 93 -8.88 2.70 1.23
CA GLU A 93 -9.94 2.88 0.24
C GLU A 93 -9.88 4.26 -0.44
N ARG A 94 -9.65 5.33 0.34
CA ARG A 94 -9.51 6.68 -0.20
C ARG A 94 -8.31 6.77 -1.13
N ARG A 95 -7.15 6.24 -0.71
CA ARG A 95 -5.93 6.20 -1.52
C ARG A 95 -6.14 5.38 -2.80
N ALA A 96 -6.71 4.19 -2.71
CA ALA A 96 -7.02 3.36 -3.88
C ALA A 96 -7.92 4.08 -4.90
N LYS A 97 -8.93 4.82 -4.44
CA LYS A 97 -9.81 5.62 -5.32
C LYS A 97 -9.11 6.78 -5.98
N GLN A 98 -8.16 7.42 -5.29
CA GLN A 98 -7.35 8.49 -5.88
C GLN A 98 -6.47 7.95 -7.01
N ILE A 99 -5.90 6.75 -6.84
CA ILE A 99 -5.10 6.06 -7.86
C ILE A 99 -5.92 5.72 -9.10
N LEU A 100 -7.15 5.21 -8.92
CA LEU A 100 -8.01 4.82 -10.04
C LEU A 100 -8.67 6.00 -10.78
N ARG A 101 -8.63 7.21 -10.21
CA ARG A 101 -9.22 8.43 -10.78
C ARG A 101 -8.20 9.36 -11.44
N GLY A 102 -6.91 9.17 -11.14
CA GLY A 102 -5.80 9.86 -11.80
C GLY A 102 -5.33 9.07 -13.00
#